data_AF-G3B3V0-F1
#
_entry.id   AF-G3B3V0-F1
#
_cell.length_a   1.000
_cell.length_b   1.000
_cell.length_c   1.000
_cell.angle_alpha   90.00
_cell.angle_beta   90.00
_cell.angle_gamma   90.00
#
_symmetry.space_group_name_H-M   'P 1'
#
loop_
_entity.id
_entity.type
_entity.pdbx_description
1 polymer ?
#
loop_
_entity_poly.entity_id
_entity_poly.type
_entity_poly.pdbx_seq_one_letter_code
_entity_poly.pdbx_strand_id
1 'polypeptide(L)'
;MTHLQELSKYFKVDTSSSVSVADGDFYHSVAGDSKAMAKRPWKKDPKYFTKTAISTLAVFKMAQHAALGGDIEIMGSLIGKIHAGCIIVTDVYAIPVEGTETRVNAQLEGYEYMVSYLQLNNKLRPNENIVGWYHSHPGYGCWLSGIDVSTQSLNQIQDPYLAIVIDPFKSIKQGKIELGAFR
;
A
#
# COMPACT_ATOMS: atom_id res chain seq x y z
N MET A 1 14.15 23.44 -10.57
CA MET A 1 13.78 22.05 -10.87
C MET A 1 14.37 21.18 -9.78
N THR A 2 13.55 20.76 -8.84
CA THR A 2 13.98 20.02 -7.64
C THR A 2 14.27 18.56 -8.00
N HIS A 3 15.25 17.95 -7.32
CA HIS A 3 15.71 16.55 -7.46
C HIS A 3 14.56 15.50 -7.50
N LEU A 4 13.39 15.86 -7.00
CA LEU A 4 12.17 15.04 -6.96
C LEU A 4 11.50 14.84 -8.33
N GLN A 5 11.64 15.79 -9.28
CA GLN A 5 11.17 15.60 -10.66
C GLN A 5 12.05 14.63 -11.46
N GLU A 6 13.26 14.30 -10.98
CA GLU A 6 14.06 13.23 -11.56
C GLU A 6 13.65 11.86 -11.04
N LEU A 7 13.30 11.73 -9.75
CA LEU A 7 12.86 10.46 -9.17
C LEU A 7 11.60 9.91 -9.86
N SER A 8 10.67 10.78 -10.29
CA SER A 8 9.47 10.37 -11.06
C SER A 8 9.79 9.60 -12.34
N LYS A 9 11.00 9.79 -12.93
CA LYS A 9 11.46 9.09 -14.14
C LYS A 9 11.85 7.63 -13.87
N TYR A 10 12.09 7.26 -12.61
CA TYR A 10 12.47 5.92 -12.16
C TYR A 10 11.27 5.09 -11.67
N PHE A 11 10.05 5.62 -11.72
CA PHE A 11 8.83 4.85 -11.43
C PHE A 11 8.08 4.58 -12.73
N LYS A 12 7.92 3.31 -13.10
CA LYS A 12 6.94 2.90 -14.11
C LYS A 12 5.91 2.04 -13.39
N VAL A 13 4.98 2.73 -12.74
CA VAL A 13 3.79 2.08 -12.21
C VAL A 13 3.02 1.54 -13.41
N ASP A 14 2.87 0.22 -13.52
CA ASP A 14 2.12 -0.39 -14.62
C ASP A 14 0.62 -0.20 -14.34
N THR A 15 0.07 0.88 -14.90
CA THR A 15 -1.27 1.40 -14.59
C THR A 15 -2.35 0.65 -15.36
N SER A 16 -2.59 -0.60 -14.96
CA SER A 16 -3.89 -1.24 -15.23
C SER A 16 -5.05 -0.59 -14.44
N SER A 17 -4.72 0.28 -13.47
CA SER A 17 -5.64 1.12 -12.69
C SER A 17 -5.09 2.54 -12.54
N SER A 18 -5.95 3.53 -12.28
CA SER A 18 -5.58 4.95 -12.26
C SER A 18 -4.78 5.36 -11.01
N VAL A 19 -3.52 4.91 -10.96
CA VAL A 19 -2.55 5.16 -9.88
C VAL A 19 -1.74 6.43 -10.16
N SER A 20 -1.58 7.30 -9.15
CA SER A 20 -0.70 8.47 -9.20
C SER A 20 0.34 8.46 -8.08
N VAL A 21 1.58 8.87 -8.38
CA VAL A 21 2.66 8.99 -7.39
C VAL A 21 3.10 10.45 -7.28
N ALA A 22 3.19 10.96 -6.05
CA ALA A 22 3.64 12.33 -5.77
C ALA A 22 4.24 12.44 -4.37
N ASP A 23 4.70 13.64 -4.02
CA ASP A 23 5.29 13.93 -2.70
C ASP A 23 4.29 13.67 -1.56
N GLY A 24 4.80 13.13 -0.44
CA GLY A 24 4.04 12.93 0.78
C GLY A 24 3.46 14.23 1.31
N ASP A 25 4.21 15.34 1.27
CA ASP A 25 3.77 16.64 1.78
C ASP A 25 2.51 17.15 1.05
N PHE A 26 2.46 16.91 -0.27
CA PHE A 26 1.26 17.20 -1.06
C PHE A 26 0.07 16.39 -0.56
N TYR A 27 0.21 15.07 -0.41
CA TYR A 27 -0.88 14.21 0.03
C TYR A 27 -1.27 14.42 1.50
N HIS A 28 -0.34 14.81 2.37
CA HIS A 28 -0.64 15.18 3.75
C HIS A 28 -1.51 16.42 3.83
N SER A 29 -1.31 17.41 2.94
CA SER A 29 -2.14 18.62 2.85
C SER A 29 -3.59 18.34 2.41
N VAL A 30 -3.85 17.23 1.71
CA VAL A 30 -5.20 16.84 1.28
C VAL A 30 -6.04 16.40 2.48
N ALA A 31 -7.16 17.07 2.73
CA ALA A 31 -8.09 16.70 3.79
C ALA A 31 -8.78 15.36 3.47
N GLY A 32 -8.91 14.48 4.47
CA GLY A 32 -9.67 13.23 4.33
C GLY A 32 -11.18 13.49 4.19
N ASP A 33 -11.89 12.57 3.56
CA ASP A 33 -13.34 12.66 3.37
C ASP A 33 -14.12 11.95 4.48
N SER A 34 -14.27 12.62 5.63
CA SER A 34 -15.00 12.09 6.79
C SER A 34 -16.48 11.81 6.49
N LYS A 35 -17.09 12.52 5.53
CA LYS A 35 -18.49 12.29 5.13
C LYS A 35 -18.60 10.96 4.37
N ALA A 36 -17.70 10.69 3.44
CA ALA A 36 -17.64 9.41 2.74
C ALA A 36 -17.33 8.27 3.72
N MET A 37 -16.41 8.47 4.67
CA MET A 37 -16.13 7.49 5.73
C MET A 37 -17.34 7.13 6.58
N ALA A 38 -18.18 8.11 6.93
CA ALA A 38 -19.43 7.86 7.66
C ALA A 38 -20.49 7.15 6.80
N LYS A 39 -20.64 7.55 5.53
CA LYS A 39 -21.68 7.01 4.63
C LYS A 39 -21.33 5.67 3.99
N ARG A 40 -20.04 5.33 3.88
CA ARG A 40 -19.51 4.10 3.27
C ARG A 40 -20.12 3.74 1.90
N PRO A 41 -20.08 4.65 0.90
CA PRO A 41 -20.71 4.43 -0.40
C PRO A 41 -20.20 3.19 -1.16
N TRP A 42 -18.94 2.79 -0.95
CA TRP A 42 -18.34 1.58 -1.53
C TRP A 42 -19.04 0.27 -1.14
N LYS A 43 -19.83 0.24 -0.05
CA LYS A 43 -20.65 -0.93 0.29
C LYS A 43 -21.76 -1.22 -0.73
N LYS A 44 -22.19 -0.19 -1.48
CA LYS A 44 -23.24 -0.30 -2.51
C LYS A 44 -22.66 -0.33 -3.92
N ASP A 45 -21.55 0.37 -4.12
CA ASP A 45 -20.85 0.44 -5.40
C ASP A 45 -19.45 -0.15 -5.27
N PRO A 46 -19.21 -1.39 -5.75
CA PRO A 46 -17.89 -2.01 -5.67
C PRO A 46 -16.84 -1.29 -6.52
N LYS A 47 -17.25 -0.42 -7.45
CA LYS A 47 -16.37 0.40 -8.30
C LYS A 47 -16.21 1.85 -7.79
N TYR A 48 -16.66 2.15 -6.58
CA TYR A 48 -16.58 3.49 -5.99
C TYR A 48 -15.16 4.07 -6.00
N PHE A 49 -14.18 3.24 -5.65
CA PHE A 49 -12.77 3.63 -5.70
C PHE A 49 -12.24 3.37 -7.11
N THR A 50 -11.98 4.46 -7.83
CA THR A 50 -11.47 4.39 -9.20
C THR A 50 -9.98 4.70 -9.28
N LYS A 51 -9.50 5.51 -8.32
CA LYS A 51 -8.14 6.06 -8.26
C LYS A 51 -7.40 5.60 -7.01
N THR A 52 -6.08 5.53 -7.15
CA THR A 52 -5.16 5.33 -6.04
C THR A 52 -4.06 6.37 -6.14
N ALA A 53 -3.71 6.99 -5.02
CA ALA A 53 -2.58 7.91 -4.94
C ALA A 53 -1.58 7.36 -3.92
N ILE A 54 -0.29 7.31 -4.24
CA ILE A 54 0.73 6.74 -3.38
C ILE A 54 1.86 7.76 -3.20
N SER A 55 2.29 8.01 -1.97
CA SER A 55 3.43 8.89 -1.72
C SER A 55 4.73 8.26 -2.23
N THR A 56 5.67 9.08 -2.70
CA THR A 56 7.01 8.60 -3.08
C THR A 56 7.71 7.88 -1.92
N LEU A 57 7.50 8.35 -0.69
CA LEU A 57 8.02 7.71 0.52
C LEU A 57 7.49 6.28 0.69
N ALA A 58 6.18 6.09 0.54
CA ALA A 58 5.55 4.78 0.63
C ALA A 58 6.10 3.83 -0.45
N VAL A 59 6.18 4.29 -1.70
CA VAL A 59 6.74 3.47 -2.80
C VAL A 59 8.18 3.07 -2.48
N PHE A 60 9.02 4.00 -2.03
CA PHE A 60 10.42 3.71 -1.71
C PHE A 60 10.56 2.70 -0.56
N LYS A 61 9.81 2.89 0.54
CA LYS A 61 9.82 1.96 1.68
C LYS A 61 9.39 0.55 1.27
N MET A 62 8.32 0.42 0.49
CA MET A 62 7.88 -0.90 0.03
C MET A 62 8.89 -1.55 -0.91
N ALA A 63 9.46 -0.80 -1.85
CA ALA A 63 10.48 -1.32 -2.77
C ALA A 63 11.76 -1.73 -2.05
N GLN A 64 12.21 -0.94 -1.08
CA GLN A 64 13.36 -1.29 -0.24
C GLN A 64 13.10 -2.56 0.57
N HIS A 65 11.92 -2.68 1.18
CA HIS A 65 11.54 -3.87 1.94
C HIS A 65 11.50 -5.12 1.04
N ALA A 66 10.86 -5.02 -0.14
CA ALA A 66 10.81 -6.11 -1.11
C ALA A 66 12.21 -6.51 -1.62
N ALA A 67 13.10 -5.55 -1.86
CA ALA A 67 14.47 -5.83 -2.27
C ALA A 67 15.28 -6.54 -1.17
N LEU A 68 15.10 -6.16 0.09
CA LEU A 68 15.75 -6.81 1.23
C LEU A 68 15.19 -8.22 1.51
N GLY A 69 13.93 -8.48 1.15
CA GLY A 69 13.32 -9.81 1.24
C GLY A 69 13.92 -10.85 0.28
N GLY A 70 14.61 -10.41 -0.77
CA GLY A 70 15.24 -11.29 -1.75
C GLY A 70 14.21 -12.19 -2.44
N ASP A 71 14.40 -13.50 -2.34
CA ASP A 71 13.51 -14.51 -2.95
C ASP A 71 12.25 -14.80 -2.09
N ILE A 72 12.15 -14.22 -0.89
CA ILE A 72 11.04 -14.47 0.04
C ILE A 72 9.95 -13.41 -0.14
N GLU A 73 8.70 -13.85 -0.15
CA GLU A 73 7.55 -12.93 -0.13
C GLU A 73 7.49 -12.18 1.21
N ILE A 74 7.44 -10.86 1.14
CA ILE A 74 7.27 -9.99 2.31
C ILE A 74 5.88 -9.39 2.31
N MET A 75 5.45 -8.85 3.45
CA MET A 75 4.20 -8.11 3.52
C MET A 75 4.24 -6.94 4.50
N GLY A 76 3.30 -6.01 4.34
CA GLY A 76 3.10 -4.91 5.29
C GLY A 76 1.78 -4.19 5.12
N SER A 77 1.59 -3.14 5.90
CA SER A 77 0.35 -2.36 5.91
C SER A 77 0.52 -1.01 5.22
N LEU A 78 -0.57 -0.55 4.60
CA LEU A 78 -0.69 0.77 3.98
C LEU A 78 -1.36 1.74 4.95
N ILE A 79 -0.76 2.90 5.15
CA ILE A 79 -1.32 4.00 5.94
C ILE A 79 -1.79 5.10 5.01
N GLY A 80 -2.96 5.65 5.30
CA GLY A 80 -3.53 6.67 4.44
C GLY A 80 -4.95 7.07 4.79
N LYS A 81 -5.64 7.60 3.80
CA LYS A 81 -6.98 8.16 3.90
C LYS A 81 -7.72 8.05 2.57
N ILE A 82 -9.00 8.36 2.59
CA ILE A 82 -9.79 8.49 1.36
C ILE A 82 -10.08 9.95 1.05
N HIS A 83 -10.16 10.27 -0.23
CA HIS A 83 -10.60 11.58 -0.71
C HIS A 83 -11.25 11.43 -2.08
N ALA A 84 -12.50 11.87 -2.23
CA ALA A 84 -13.19 11.96 -3.54
C ALA A 84 -13.09 10.69 -4.43
N GLY A 85 -13.37 9.51 -3.85
CA GLY A 85 -13.29 8.23 -4.58
C GLY A 85 -11.87 7.74 -4.88
N CYS A 86 -10.87 8.34 -4.24
CA CYS A 86 -9.46 7.94 -4.29
C CYS A 86 -9.01 7.39 -2.94
N ILE A 87 -8.23 6.30 -2.95
CA ILE A 87 -7.46 5.85 -1.78
C ILE A 87 -6.08 6.48 -1.87
N ILE A 88 -5.73 7.27 -0.86
CA ILE A 88 -4.44 7.95 -0.78
C ILE A 88 -3.58 7.22 0.27
N VAL A 89 -2.51 6.60 -0.18
CA VAL A 89 -1.47 5.97 0.65
C VAL A 89 -0.36 6.99 0.90
N THR A 90 -0.18 7.37 2.15
CA THR A 90 0.78 8.39 2.60
C THR A 90 2.04 7.77 3.18
N ASP A 91 1.93 6.60 3.82
CA ASP A 91 3.06 5.87 4.40
C ASP A 91 2.79 4.36 4.42
N VAL A 92 3.81 3.57 4.74
CA VAL A 92 3.72 2.13 4.94
C VAL A 92 4.60 1.70 6.11
N TYR A 93 4.30 0.52 6.65
CA TYR A 93 5.22 -0.18 7.55
C TYR A 93 5.25 -1.67 7.25
N ALA A 94 6.42 -2.29 7.40
CA ALA A 94 6.59 -3.73 7.31
C ALA A 94 5.92 -4.40 8.50
N ILE A 95 5.17 -5.47 8.25
CA ILE A 95 4.72 -6.33 9.35
C ILE A 95 5.84 -7.36 9.56
N PRO A 96 6.41 -7.48 10.77
CA PRO A 96 7.43 -8.47 11.05
C PRO A 96 6.76 -9.84 11.16
N VAL A 97 6.52 -10.46 10.00
CA VAL A 97 6.06 -11.83 9.90
C VAL A 97 7.09 -12.63 9.12
N GLU A 98 7.59 -13.70 9.72
CA GLU A 98 8.29 -14.75 8.97
C GLU A 98 7.21 -15.54 8.21
N GLY A 99 6.91 -15.11 6.99
CA GLY A 99 5.97 -15.79 6.10
C GLY A 99 6.60 -17.06 5.52
N THR A 100 5.96 -18.21 5.75
CA THR A 100 6.06 -19.35 4.81
C THR A 100 4.74 -19.40 4.04
N GLU A 101 4.75 -19.92 2.81
CA GLU A 101 3.64 -19.96 1.82
C GLU A 101 2.25 -20.37 2.36
N THR A 102 2.16 -20.93 3.57
CA THR A 102 0.92 -21.49 4.13
C THR A 102 0.50 -20.92 5.49
N ARG A 103 1.34 -20.17 6.22
CA ARG A 103 0.99 -19.66 7.56
C ARG A 103 1.74 -18.37 7.92
N VAL A 104 0.98 -17.41 8.44
CA VAL A 104 1.50 -16.21 9.08
C VAL A 104 1.35 -16.38 10.60
N ASN A 105 2.47 -16.58 11.30
CA ASN A 105 2.52 -16.38 12.75
C ASN A 105 3.11 -14.98 13.00
N ALA A 106 2.25 -13.98 13.14
CA ALA A 106 2.68 -12.74 13.77
C ALA A 106 3.00 -13.08 15.23
N GLN A 107 4.29 -13.18 15.55
CA GLN A 107 4.73 -13.33 16.94
C GLN A 107 4.25 -12.11 17.76
N LEU A 108 4.21 -12.22 19.09
CA LEU A 108 3.68 -11.17 19.99
C LEU A 108 4.30 -9.79 19.71
N GLU A 109 5.58 -9.79 19.37
CA GLU A 109 6.41 -8.65 19.00
C GLU A 109 5.87 -7.90 17.77
N GLY A 110 5.27 -8.61 16.82
CA GLY A 110 4.66 -8.01 15.64
C GLY A 110 3.38 -7.24 15.96
N TYR A 111 2.56 -7.76 16.86
CA TYR A 111 1.38 -7.04 17.35
C TYR A 111 1.76 -5.80 18.15
N GLU A 112 2.76 -5.89 19.02
CA GLU A 112 3.27 -4.75 19.80
C GLU A 112 3.80 -3.64 18.90
N TYR A 113 4.53 -4.00 17.85
CA TYR A 113 5.00 -3.05 16.84
C TYR A 113 3.84 -2.37 16.13
N MET A 114 2.83 -3.13 15.68
CA MET A 114 1.63 -2.59 15.02
C MET A 114 0.89 -1.59 15.91
N VAL A 115 0.63 -1.94 17.17
CA VAL A 115 -0.04 -1.05 18.12
C VAL A 115 0.78 0.23 18.34
N SER A 116 2.09 0.09 18.57
CA SER A 116 2.97 1.24 18.80
C SER A 116 3.04 2.17 17.59
N TYR A 117 3.13 1.60 16.39
CA TYR A 117 3.15 2.36 15.14
C TYR A 117 1.83 3.12 14.94
N LEU A 118 0.67 2.45 15.12
CA LEU A 118 -0.65 3.08 15.00
C LEU A 118 -0.85 4.19 16.03
N GLN A 119 -0.39 4.01 17.27
CA GLN A 119 -0.46 5.05 18.30
C GLN A 119 0.39 6.28 17.93
N LEU A 120 1.61 6.06 17.43
CA LEU A 120 2.48 7.14 16.97
C LEU A 120 1.86 7.86 15.77
N ASN A 121 1.36 7.10 14.79
CA ASN A 121 0.72 7.67 13.60
C ASN A 121 -0.51 8.49 13.98
N ASN A 122 -1.37 8.01 14.90
CA ASN A 122 -2.53 8.78 15.33
C ASN A 122 -2.13 10.10 16.02
N LYS A 123 -1.05 10.11 16.81
CA LYS A 123 -0.53 11.35 17.42
C LYS A 123 -0.03 12.38 16.40
N LEU A 124 0.64 11.91 15.34
CA LEU A 124 1.23 12.79 14.32
C LEU A 124 0.25 13.15 13.19
N ARG A 125 -0.65 12.22 12.86
CA ARG A 125 -1.53 12.21 11.70
C ARG A 125 -2.88 11.53 12.04
N PRO A 126 -3.74 12.19 12.86
CA PRO A 126 -4.96 11.58 13.40
C PRO A 126 -6.03 11.20 12.37
N ASN A 127 -5.90 11.70 11.13
CA ASN A 127 -6.82 11.43 10.04
C ASN A 127 -6.33 10.32 9.09
N GLU A 128 -5.22 9.66 9.42
CA GLU A 128 -4.65 8.56 8.64
C GLU A 128 -4.79 7.24 9.38
N ASN A 129 -5.30 6.24 8.69
CA ASN A 129 -5.58 4.89 9.20
C ASN A 129 -5.00 3.84 8.27
N ILE A 130 -5.11 2.56 8.65
CA ILE A 130 -4.83 1.47 7.72
C ILE A 130 -5.85 1.54 6.58
N VAL A 131 -5.36 1.59 5.35
CA VAL A 131 -6.18 1.65 4.13
C VAL A 131 -5.91 0.50 3.17
N GLY A 132 -5.12 -0.49 3.61
CA GLY A 132 -4.71 -1.58 2.77
C GLY A 132 -3.49 -2.33 3.27
N TRP A 133 -3.00 -3.21 2.41
CA TRP A 133 -1.81 -4.03 2.61
C TRP A 133 -0.98 -4.08 1.34
N TYR A 134 0.28 -4.43 1.47
CA TYR A 134 1.15 -4.75 0.34
C TYR A 134 1.90 -6.05 0.58
N HIS A 135 2.29 -6.70 -0.50
CA HIS A 135 3.21 -7.83 -0.51
C HIS A 135 4.10 -7.84 -1.75
N SER A 136 5.14 -8.69 -1.73
CA SER A 136 6.04 -8.87 -2.87
C SER A 136 5.79 -10.17 -3.62
N HIS A 137 5.98 -10.13 -4.94
CA HIS A 137 6.09 -11.29 -5.82
C HIS A 137 7.46 -11.26 -6.53
N PRO A 138 8.52 -11.87 -5.96
CA PRO A 138 9.87 -11.81 -6.53
C PRO A 138 9.98 -12.54 -7.88
N GLY A 139 9.94 -11.79 -8.99
CA GLY A 139 10.13 -12.31 -10.36
C GLY A 139 8.86 -12.75 -11.11
N TYR A 140 7.69 -12.79 -10.47
CA TYR A 140 6.44 -13.25 -11.08
C TYR A 140 5.61 -12.14 -11.75
N GLY A 141 5.92 -10.88 -11.45
CA GLY A 141 5.10 -9.71 -11.78
C GLY A 141 3.99 -9.42 -10.77
N CYS A 142 3.30 -8.29 -10.98
CA CYS A 142 2.29 -7.78 -10.07
C CYS A 142 0.89 -8.24 -10.49
N TRP A 143 0.33 -9.19 -9.75
CA TRP A 143 -1.03 -9.73 -9.90
C TRP A 143 -1.48 -10.32 -8.56
N LEU A 144 -2.78 -10.59 -8.39
CA LEU A 144 -3.29 -11.27 -7.20
C LEU A 144 -3.45 -12.77 -7.47
N SER A 145 -2.83 -13.61 -6.65
CA SER A 145 -3.08 -15.05 -6.62
C SER A 145 -4.47 -15.38 -6.06
N GLY A 146 -4.88 -16.65 -6.15
CA GLY A 146 -6.15 -17.08 -5.55
C GLY A 146 -6.21 -16.88 -4.03
N ILE A 147 -5.06 -17.01 -3.36
CA ILE A 147 -4.93 -16.72 -1.92
C ILE A 147 -5.06 -15.21 -1.69
N ASP A 148 -4.38 -14.40 -2.50
CA ASP A 148 -4.44 -12.94 -2.37
C ASP A 148 -5.86 -12.39 -2.60
N VAL A 149 -6.58 -12.91 -3.60
CA VAL A 149 -7.98 -12.55 -3.86
C VAL A 149 -8.86 -12.88 -2.66
N SER A 150 -8.64 -14.05 -2.03
CA SER A 150 -9.39 -14.47 -0.85
C SER A 150 -9.08 -13.58 0.37
N THR A 151 -7.81 -13.28 0.60
CA THR A 151 -7.34 -12.37 1.65
C THR A 151 -7.88 -10.96 1.45
N GLN A 152 -7.81 -10.44 0.22
CA GLN A 152 -8.34 -9.12 -0.13
C GLN A 152 -9.85 -9.04 0.08
N SER A 153 -10.60 -10.09 -0.29
CA SER A 153 -12.05 -10.17 -0.07
C SER A 153 -12.40 -10.10 1.42
N LEU A 154 -11.63 -10.79 2.28
CA LEU A 154 -11.81 -10.73 3.74
C LEU A 154 -11.45 -9.34 4.30
N ASN A 155 -10.34 -8.77 3.84
CA ASN A 155 -9.87 -7.46 4.29
C ASN A 155 -10.85 -6.33 3.93
N GLN A 156 -11.54 -6.43 2.79
CA GLN A 156 -12.57 -5.46 2.38
C GLN A 156 -13.80 -5.42 3.30
N ILE A 157 -13.97 -6.38 4.22
CA ILE A 157 -14.95 -6.25 5.33
C ILE A 157 -14.61 -5.02 6.20
N GLN A 158 -13.32 -4.71 6.34
CA GLN A 158 -12.79 -3.55 7.08
C GLN A 158 -12.57 -2.32 6.20
N ASP A 159 -13.19 -2.28 5.01
CA ASP A 159 -12.99 -1.23 4.01
C ASP A 159 -12.97 0.20 4.58
N PRO A 160 -12.13 1.09 4.02
CA PRO A 160 -11.46 0.96 2.72
C PRO A 160 -10.13 0.16 2.75
N TYR A 161 -9.99 -0.86 1.90
CA TYR A 161 -8.81 -1.71 1.80
C TYR A 161 -8.27 -1.89 0.37
N LEU A 162 -7.03 -1.47 0.14
CA LEU A 162 -6.28 -1.62 -1.11
C LEU A 162 -5.25 -2.76 -0.99
N ALA A 163 -5.05 -3.53 -2.06
CA ALA A 163 -3.92 -4.45 -2.19
C ALA A 163 -2.86 -3.87 -3.14
N ILE A 164 -1.59 -3.86 -2.72
CA ILE A 164 -0.46 -3.48 -3.57
C ILE A 164 0.49 -4.66 -3.71
N VAL A 165 0.89 -4.98 -4.94
CA VAL A 165 1.88 -6.03 -5.22
C VAL A 165 3.11 -5.40 -5.85
N ILE A 166 4.30 -5.79 -5.39
CA ILE A 166 5.58 -5.27 -5.89
C ILE A 166 6.48 -6.41 -6.34
N ASP A 167 7.10 -6.28 -7.50
CA ASP A 167 8.11 -7.23 -7.97
C ASP A 167 9.51 -6.60 -7.89
N PRO A 168 10.33 -6.92 -6.87
CA PRO A 168 11.66 -6.34 -6.72
C PRO A 168 12.61 -6.74 -7.86
N PHE A 169 12.48 -7.94 -8.43
CA PHE A 169 13.40 -8.44 -9.45
C PHE A 169 13.14 -7.81 -10.80
N LYS A 170 11.86 -7.69 -11.19
CA LYS A 170 11.51 -6.90 -12.37
C LYS A 170 11.87 -5.43 -12.19
N SER A 171 11.72 -4.90 -10.96
CA SER A 171 12.08 -3.52 -10.67
C SER A 171 13.55 -3.22 -10.96
N ILE A 172 14.44 -4.09 -10.46
CA ILE A 172 15.88 -4.00 -10.69
C ILE A 172 16.21 -4.18 -12.18
N LYS A 173 15.67 -5.23 -12.81
CA LYS A 173 15.96 -5.57 -14.21
C LYS A 173 15.56 -4.46 -15.18
N GLN A 174 14.45 -3.77 -14.91
CA GLN A 174 13.92 -2.71 -15.77
C GLN A 174 14.46 -1.31 -15.40
N GLY A 175 15.13 -1.18 -14.24
CA GLY A 175 15.54 0.10 -13.68
C GLY A 175 14.36 1.00 -13.30
N LYS A 176 13.19 0.41 -13.06
CA LYS A 176 11.93 1.11 -12.75
C LYS A 176 11.09 0.28 -11.81
N ILE A 177 10.44 0.91 -10.82
CA ILE A 177 9.66 0.15 -9.82
C ILE A 177 8.41 -0.46 -10.45
N GLU A 178 8.32 -1.79 -10.41
CA GLU A 178 7.18 -2.60 -10.83
C GLU A 178 6.20 -2.73 -9.65
N LEU A 179 5.01 -2.12 -9.80
CA LEU A 179 3.99 -2.08 -8.77
C LEU A 179 2.60 -2.17 -9.41
N GLY A 180 1.75 -3.04 -8.87
CA GLY A 180 0.33 -3.14 -9.20
C GLY A 180 -0.55 -2.80 -8.00
N ALA A 181 -1.70 -2.17 -8.25
CA ALA A 181 -2.67 -1.79 -7.23
C ALA A 181 -4.06 -2.35 -7.58
N PHE A 182 -4.66 -3.08 -6.65
CA PHE A 182 -5.84 -3.91 -6.88
C PHE A 182 -6.89 -3.73 -5.78
N ARG A 183 -8.15 -3.94 -6.15
CA ARG A 183 -9.30 -4.00 -5.26
C ARG A 183 -10.25 -5.08 -5.72
#